data_AF-A0A8T6EIS3-F1
#
_entry.id   AF-A0A8T6EIS3-F1
#
_cell.length_a   1.000
_cell.length_b   1.000
_cell.length_c   1.000
_cell.angle_alpha   90.00
_cell.angle_beta   90.00
_cell.angle_gamma   90.00
#
_symmetry.space_group_name_H-M   'P 1'
#
loop_
_entity.id
_entity.type
_entity.pdbx_description
1 polymer ?
#
loop_
_entity_poly.entity_id
_entity_poly.type
_entity_poly.pdbx_seq_one_letter_code
_entity_poly.pdbx_strand_id
1 'polypeptide(L)'
;MKSALNSLRNILVVIATLAVVIPLEEEGVLPSKLDTRGENTSLSSQFKNVASRESALPLRIEDLEIPDEPFARNVAIASWILELDEQKLSDWLSQSTEATWKVPQSTRDRIQTLLVQRLAANNPEQALAFALARVDPIRKQLLNTVFSEWGTRDLSTAIEQIKSLDIWAYGRLDLLRTIVADNDELNDDDKRQIINDFRYEENLPDHALDSEKRDRVEEPKEEWYKTLKLAQTQPQAYDDLIPIVQVWIDESGISVLDEINDSIANYGHRKKVLTEALIWLAKSQPEQAFDYALKHDVPDKKLTLDEIVRTWAKYGDAIEALRKVHGLPYSQLRRELENRGTMVWMGIDWKYHFVSSRSEPMKLLDNLHQLPTSLHEAVSVQAIERLVWAESPARAVELVFQLNENLQLNAARALVEEWARRDLNACVEWVLTSPDSKDLRNKLYHTLAWKLLDKGEPELAFQTGLRQPIPYHGFGLEGDLIRDIASDDLSLALELLPNVREGKTQMNAYVSVAEELLNRGQTEDAIDLGTDLKSNDHYSYYLRLSWPWAQSDPKGLINAFQRFPGGQFVPMLRANRFFGITRPIISQTASYKRWRRT
;
A
#
# COMPACT_ATOMS: atom_id res chain seq x y z
N MET A 1 -30.98 2.36 -15.50
CA MET A 1 -30.25 3.23 -14.53
C MET A 1 -28.80 2.78 -14.30
N LYS A 2 -28.50 1.51 -13.95
CA LYS A 2 -27.12 0.99 -13.82
C LYS A 2 -26.29 1.06 -15.12
N SER A 3 -26.86 0.66 -16.26
CA SER A 3 -26.20 0.81 -17.57
C SER A 3 -25.97 2.29 -17.92
N ALA A 4 -26.92 3.18 -17.62
CA ALA A 4 -26.76 4.63 -17.82
C ALA A 4 -25.67 5.27 -16.94
N LEU A 5 -25.48 4.79 -15.70
CA LEU A 5 -24.40 5.24 -14.81
C LEU A 5 -23.02 4.75 -15.25
N ASN A 6 -22.92 3.54 -15.82
CA ASN A 6 -21.68 3.02 -16.40
C ASN A 6 -21.33 3.74 -17.71
N SER A 7 -22.32 4.07 -18.55
CA SER A 7 -22.10 4.93 -19.73
C SER A 7 -21.65 6.33 -19.34
N LEU A 8 -22.21 6.94 -18.29
CA LEU A 8 -21.77 8.25 -17.78
C LEU A 8 -20.34 8.24 -17.23
N ARG A 9 -19.92 7.15 -16.58
CA ARG A 9 -18.54 6.99 -16.08
C ARG A 9 -17.53 6.85 -17.22
N ASN A 10 -17.85 6.08 -18.26
CA ASN A 10 -16.99 5.94 -19.43
C ASN A 10 -16.98 7.23 -20.28
N ILE A 11 -18.10 7.96 -20.35
CA ILE A 11 -18.16 9.29 -20.96
C ILE A 11 -17.30 10.30 -20.18
N LEU A 12 -17.25 10.26 -18.85
CA LEU A 12 -16.40 11.15 -18.04
C LEU A 12 -14.90 10.85 -18.21
N VAL A 13 -14.51 9.58 -18.32
CA VAL A 13 -13.12 9.18 -18.64
C VAL A 13 -12.75 9.63 -20.05
N VAL A 14 -13.64 9.42 -21.04
CA VAL A 14 -13.44 9.86 -22.43
C VAL A 14 -13.45 11.39 -22.58
N ILE A 15 -14.24 12.13 -21.79
CA ILE A 15 -14.21 13.61 -21.76
C ILE A 15 -12.90 14.12 -21.13
N ALA A 16 -12.39 13.46 -20.08
CA ALA A 16 -11.08 13.79 -19.52
C ALA A 16 -9.94 13.48 -20.51
N THR A 17 -10.10 12.49 -21.39
CA THR A 17 -9.14 12.17 -22.47
C THR A 17 -9.28 13.08 -23.69
N LEU A 18 -10.50 13.48 -24.09
CA LEU A 18 -10.77 14.36 -25.25
C LEU A 18 -10.48 15.83 -24.97
N ALA A 19 -10.56 16.29 -23.72
CA ALA A 19 -10.19 17.65 -23.34
C ALA A 19 -8.69 17.96 -23.56
N VAL A 20 -7.88 16.95 -23.86
CA VAL A 20 -6.43 17.05 -24.11
C VAL A 20 -6.09 17.04 -25.62
N VAL A 21 -7.02 16.71 -26.53
CA VAL A 21 -6.68 16.39 -27.95
C VAL A 21 -7.61 17.02 -29.00
N ILE A 22 -7.96 18.32 -28.92
CA ILE A 22 -8.62 19.00 -30.06
C ILE A 22 -7.81 20.24 -30.49
N PRO A 23 -7.27 20.30 -31.73
CA PRO A 23 -6.86 21.55 -32.33
C PRO A 23 -8.09 22.26 -32.93
N LEU A 24 -8.35 23.50 -32.52
CA LEU A 24 -9.35 24.36 -33.15
C LEU A 24 -8.66 25.19 -34.25
N GLU A 25 -8.89 24.84 -35.50
CA GLU A 25 -8.69 25.74 -36.65
C GLU A 25 -9.97 26.55 -36.92
N GLU A 26 -9.78 27.77 -37.42
CA GLU A 26 -10.69 28.91 -37.45
C GLU A 26 -11.90 28.79 -38.41
N GLU A 27 -13.02 29.42 -38.06
CA GLU A 27 -13.60 30.60 -38.74
C GLU A 27 -15.11 30.77 -38.43
N GLY A 28 -15.54 32.00 -38.14
CA GLY A 28 -16.86 32.49 -38.56
C GLY A 28 -17.93 32.84 -37.51
N VAL A 29 -18.03 34.15 -37.23
CA VAL A 29 -19.26 34.94 -36.91
C VAL A 29 -19.87 34.83 -35.50
N LEU A 30 -19.52 35.81 -34.67
CA LEU A 30 -20.28 36.27 -33.50
C LEU A 30 -21.49 37.14 -33.90
N PRO A 31 -22.54 37.19 -33.05
CA PRO A 31 -23.18 38.46 -32.74
C PRO A 31 -22.96 38.86 -31.28
N SER A 32 -22.55 40.12 -31.15
CA SER A 32 -22.33 40.90 -29.95
C SER A 32 -23.49 40.88 -28.94
N LYS A 33 -23.18 40.68 -27.66
CA LYS A 33 -23.43 41.61 -26.53
C LYS A 33 -23.40 40.84 -25.21
N LEU A 34 -22.35 41.06 -24.42
CA LEU A 34 -22.45 41.19 -22.96
C LEU A 34 -21.13 41.76 -22.44
N ASP A 35 -21.27 42.96 -21.88
CA ASP A 35 -20.25 43.76 -21.24
C ASP A 35 -20.27 43.42 -19.75
N THR A 36 -19.18 42.84 -19.22
CA THR A 36 -18.80 43.00 -17.81
C THR A 36 -17.29 42.84 -17.67
N ARG A 37 -16.67 43.94 -17.21
CA ARG A 37 -15.30 44.05 -16.72
C ARG A 37 -14.99 43.01 -15.63
N GLY A 38 -13.87 42.32 -15.81
CA GLY A 38 -13.16 41.53 -14.80
C GLY A 38 -11.84 41.07 -15.40
N GLU A 39 -10.73 41.41 -14.77
CA GLU A 39 -9.38 41.10 -15.23
C GLU A 39 -9.18 39.59 -15.41
N ASN A 40 -9.12 39.15 -16.67
CA ASN A 40 -8.76 37.78 -17.05
C ASN A 40 -7.23 37.72 -17.25
N THR A 41 -6.53 37.11 -16.29
CA THR A 41 -5.24 36.47 -16.56
C THR A 41 -5.49 35.32 -17.54
N SER A 42 -4.88 35.40 -18.72
CA SER A 42 -5.26 34.57 -19.85
C SER A 42 -4.92 33.09 -19.64
N LEU A 43 -5.90 32.20 -19.88
CA LEU A 43 -5.72 30.77 -20.17
C LEU A 43 -4.65 30.49 -21.25
N SER A 44 -4.29 31.49 -22.07
CA SER A 44 -3.22 31.35 -23.08
C SER A 44 -1.82 31.09 -22.50
N SER A 45 -1.56 31.46 -21.24
CA SER A 45 -0.29 31.13 -20.58
C SER A 45 -0.23 29.68 -20.08
N GLN A 46 -1.37 29.06 -19.78
CA GLN A 46 -1.43 27.64 -19.39
C GLN A 46 -1.27 26.71 -20.60
N PHE A 47 -1.77 27.09 -21.78
CA PHE A 47 -1.58 26.29 -23.01
C PHE A 47 -0.19 26.42 -23.62
N LYS A 48 0.50 27.55 -23.45
CA LYS A 48 1.93 27.68 -23.83
C LYS A 48 2.86 26.76 -23.02
N ASN A 49 2.41 26.25 -21.86
CA ASN A 49 3.20 25.36 -21.01
C ASN A 49 3.14 23.87 -21.41
N VAL A 50 2.18 23.44 -22.24
CA VAL A 50 2.09 22.03 -22.67
C VAL A 50 3.17 21.70 -23.70
N ALA A 51 3.35 22.56 -24.71
CA ALA A 51 4.41 22.42 -25.71
C ALA A 51 5.83 22.60 -25.11
N SER A 52 5.99 23.39 -24.04
CA SER A 52 7.28 23.49 -23.35
C SER A 52 7.57 22.29 -22.44
N ARG A 53 6.55 21.61 -21.92
CA ARG A 53 6.71 20.38 -21.12
C ARG A 53 7.14 19.18 -21.96
N GLU A 54 6.65 19.06 -23.19
CA GLU A 54 7.10 17.99 -24.11
C GLU A 54 8.61 18.03 -24.39
N SER A 55 9.23 19.21 -24.31
CA SER A 55 10.68 19.42 -24.47
C SER A 55 11.51 19.18 -23.20
N ALA A 56 10.86 18.99 -22.04
CA ALA A 56 11.50 18.86 -20.73
C ALA A 56 11.35 17.46 -20.11
N LEU A 57 10.73 16.51 -20.82
CA LEU A 57 10.62 15.14 -20.35
C LEU A 57 12.01 14.52 -20.21
N PRO A 58 12.34 13.92 -19.06
CA PRO A 58 13.63 13.27 -18.86
C PRO A 58 13.84 12.22 -19.96
N LEU A 59 14.99 12.31 -20.65
CA LEU A 59 15.36 11.41 -21.73
C LEU A 59 15.83 10.05 -21.21
N ARG A 60 16.12 9.94 -19.90
CA ARG A 60 16.62 8.74 -19.23
C ARG A 60 15.92 8.49 -17.92
N ILE A 61 15.89 7.22 -17.49
CA ILE A 61 15.15 6.83 -16.28
C ILE A 61 15.82 7.31 -15.01
N GLU A 62 17.14 7.47 -15.08
CA GLU A 62 17.94 8.00 -14.00
C GLU A 62 17.66 9.48 -13.75
N ASP A 63 17.05 10.16 -14.73
CA ASP A 63 16.67 11.57 -14.63
C ASP A 63 15.23 11.75 -14.11
N LEU A 64 14.47 10.65 -13.95
CA LEU A 64 13.20 10.67 -13.24
C LEU A 64 13.48 10.75 -11.74
N GLU A 65 12.96 11.80 -11.11
CA GLU A 65 12.84 11.86 -9.66
C GLU A 65 11.81 10.83 -9.20
N ILE A 66 12.28 9.61 -8.92
CA ILE A 66 11.43 8.50 -8.46
C ILE A 66 11.38 8.54 -6.93
N PRO A 67 10.21 8.80 -6.31
CA PRO A 67 10.09 8.77 -4.86
C PRO A 67 10.50 7.42 -4.26
N ASP A 68 11.05 7.46 -3.04
CA ASP A 68 11.36 6.26 -2.26
C ASP A 68 10.09 5.53 -1.79
N GLU A 69 8.98 6.26 -1.61
CA GLU A 69 7.70 5.70 -1.19
C GLU A 69 7.02 4.90 -2.34
N PRO A 70 6.64 3.63 -2.12
CA PRO A 70 6.13 2.75 -3.18
C PRO A 70 4.90 3.27 -3.94
N PHE A 71 3.95 3.94 -3.29
CA PHE A 71 2.76 4.46 -3.96
C PHE A 71 3.07 5.69 -4.81
N ALA A 72 3.76 6.69 -4.26
CA ALA A 72 4.20 7.90 -4.95
C ALA A 72 5.09 7.56 -6.15
N ARG A 73 5.97 6.56 -6.01
CA ARG A 73 6.73 5.96 -7.12
C ARG A 73 5.84 5.48 -8.24
N ASN A 74 4.80 4.69 -7.93
CA ASN A 74 3.91 4.15 -8.95
C ASN A 74 3.10 5.24 -9.66
N VAL A 75 2.66 6.27 -8.93
CA VAL A 75 1.94 7.41 -9.50
C VAL A 75 2.86 8.23 -10.41
N ALA A 76 4.08 8.55 -9.96
CA ALA A 76 5.05 9.29 -10.76
C ALA A 76 5.39 8.57 -12.07
N ILE A 77 5.65 7.26 -12.01
CA ILE A 77 5.93 6.43 -13.19
C ILE A 77 4.72 6.41 -14.14
N ALA A 78 3.51 6.20 -13.62
CA ALA A 78 2.31 6.13 -14.46
C ALA A 78 2.01 7.47 -15.14
N SER A 79 2.08 8.59 -14.42
CA SER A 79 1.87 9.93 -14.97
C SER A 79 2.89 10.24 -16.07
N TRP A 80 4.16 9.91 -15.84
CA TRP A 80 5.20 10.09 -16.85
C TRP A 80 4.95 9.26 -18.12
N ILE A 81 4.56 7.98 -17.98
CA ILE A 81 4.24 7.11 -19.13
C ILE A 81 3.07 7.64 -19.97
N LEU A 82 2.08 8.29 -19.34
CA LEU A 82 0.94 8.87 -20.04
C LEU A 82 1.33 10.03 -20.97
N GLU A 83 2.44 10.71 -20.69
CA GLU A 83 2.97 11.83 -21.49
C GLU A 83 3.87 11.37 -22.65
N LEU A 84 4.19 10.08 -22.74
CA LEU A 84 5.03 9.54 -23.82
C LEU A 84 4.20 9.27 -25.08
N ASP A 85 4.70 9.75 -26.21
CA ASP A 85 4.23 9.32 -27.53
C ASP A 85 4.70 7.89 -27.85
N GLU A 86 4.14 7.30 -28.91
CA GLU A 86 4.42 5.92 -29.32
C GLU A 86 5.90 5.67 -29.66
N GLN A 87 6.56 6.63 -30.31
CA GLN A 87 7.96 6.51 -30.67
C GLN A 87 8.84 6.48 -29.41
N LYS A 88 8.59 7.41 -28.46
CA LYS A 88 9.29 7.45 -27.18
C LYS A 88 9.04 6.16 -26.38
N LEU A 89 7.81 5.64 -26.35
CA LEU A 89 7.51 4.36 -25.68
C LEU A 89 8.37 3.23 -26.25
N SER A 90 8.47 3.13 -27.57
CA SER A 90 9.29 2.12 -28.26
C SER A 90 10.79 2.29 -27.96
N ASP A 91 11.30 3.52 -28.05
CA ASP A 91 12.72 3.82 -27.79
C ASP A 91 13.09 3.46 -26.35
N TRP A 92 12.19 3.75 -25.40
CA TRP A 92 12.37 3.44 -23.99
C TRP A 92 12.29 1.96 -23.67
N LEU A 93 11.33 1.25 -24.27
CA LEU A 93 11.24 -0.20 -24.13
C LEU A 93 12.53 -0.87 -24.60
N SER A 94 13.07 -0.42 -25.74
CA SER A 94 14.36 -0.91 -26.26
C SER A 94 15.49 -0.70 -25.26
N GLN A 95 15.61 0.50 -24.67
CA GLN A 95 16.62 0.82 -23.66
C GLN A 95 16.42 0.06 -22.34
N SER A 96 15.17 -0.27 -21.98
CA SER A 96 14.85 -0.98 -20.72
C SER A 96 15.40 -2.40 -20.64
N THR A 97 15.82 -2.94 -21.78
CA THR A 97 16.42 -4.27 -21.87
C THR A 97 17.90 -4.26 -21.49
N GLU A 98 18.54 -3.09 -21.46
CA GLU A 98 19.94 -2.94 -21.08
C GLU A 98 20.10 -3.09 -19.57
N ALA A 99 21.14 -3.81 -19.13
CA ALA A 99 21.45 -4.02 -17.71
C ALA A 99 21.86 -2.73 -16.95
N THR A 100 21.78 -1.57 -17.60
CA THR A 100 22.33 -0.29 -17.18
C THR A 100 21.44 0.47 -16.19
N TRP A 101 20.15 0.14 -16.09
CA TRP A 101 19.22 0.82 -15.19
C TRP A 101 19.59 0.59 -13.73
N LYS A 102 19.92 1.67 -13.00
CA LYS A 102 20.28 1.64 -11.57
C LYS A 102 19.08 1.53 -10.61
N VAL A 103 17.96 0.97 -11.06
CA VAL A 103 16.77 0.72 -10.22
C VAL A 103 16.64 -0.75 -9.85
N PRO A 104 16.00 -1.09 -8.71
CA PRO A 104 15.72 -2.47 -8.33
C PRO A 104 14.96 -3.23 -9.44
N GLN A 105 15.24 -4.53 -9.61
CA GLN A 105 14.64 -5.37 -10.64
C GLN A 105 13.10 -5.32 -10.60
N SER A 106 12.48 -5.38 -9.42
CA SER A 106 11.03 -5.28 -9.26
C SER A 106 10.44 -3.96 -9.76
N THR A 107 11.19 -2.86 -9.64
CA THR A 107 10.79 -1.54 -10.14
C THR A 107 10.91 -1.51 -11.67
N ARG A 108 12.00 -2.06 -12.22
CA ARG A 108 12.19 -2.22 -13.67
C ARG A 108 11.07 -3.05 -14.29
N ASP A 109 10.73 -4.19 -13.69
CA ASP A 109 9.67 -5.08 -14.17
C ASP A 109 8.31 -4.37 -14.20
N ARG A 110 8.04 -3.55 -13.17
CA ARG A 110 6.82 -2.75 -13.10
C ARG A 110 6.75 -1.68 -14.20
N ILE A 111 7.85 -0.96 -14.43
CA ILE A 111 7.94 0.05 -15.50
C ILE A 111 7.72 -0.60 -16.86
N GLN A 112 8.38 -1.73 -17.14
CA GLN A 112 8.19 -2.47 -18.39
C GLN A 112 6.73 -2.90 -18.58
N THR A 113 6.07 -3.37 -17.53
CA THR A 113 4.66 -3.77 -17.59
C THR A 113 3.76 -2.58 -17.97
N LEU A 114 3.97 -1.41 -17.35
CA LEU A 114 3.18 -0.20 -17.64
C LEU A 114 3.43 0.35 -19.05
N LEU A 115 4.69 0.35 -19.50
CA LEU A 115 5.05 0.75 -20.86
C LEU A 115 4.42 -0.19 -21.90
N VAL A 116 4.50 -1.50 -21.69
CA VAL A 116 3.89 -2.50 -22.57
C VAL A 116 2.37 -2.40 -22.55
N GLN A 117 1.74 -2.15 -21.40
CA GLN A 117 0.30 -1.92 -21.30
C GLN A 117 -0.13 -0.72 -22.16
N ARG A 118 0.58 0.41 -22.01
CA ARG A 118 0.29 1.62 -22.79
C ARG A 118 0.55 1.41 -24.29
N LEU A 119 1.64 0.73 -24.64
CA LEU A 119 1.94 0.40 -26.02
C LEU A 119 0.89 -0.54 -26.60
N ALA A 120 0.44 -1.57 -25.88
CA ALA A 120 -0.58 -2.49 -26.35
C ALA A 120 -1.94 -1.81 -26.57
N ALA A 121 -2.27 -0.82 -25.74
CA ALA A 121 -3.45 0.02 -25.90
C ALA A 121 -3.40 0.92 -27.16
N ASN A 122 -2.22 1.13 -27.77
CA ASN A 122 -2.06 1.94 -28.98
C ASN A 122 -1.72 1.07 -30.21
N ASN A 123 -0.69 0.24 -30.09
CA ASN A 123 -0.08 -0.62 -31.10
C ASN A 123 0.25 -2.01 -30.49
N PRO A 124 -0.72 -2.94 -30.43
CA PRO A 124 -0.55 -4.24 -29.80
C PRO A 124 0.45 -5.16 -30.51
N GLU A 125 0.65 -5.01 -31.83
CA GLU A 125 1.64 -5.77 -32.59
C GLU A 125 3.06 -5.43 -32.15
N GLN A 126 3.36 -4.14 -31.96
CA GLN A 126 4.68 -3.70 -31.48
C GLN A 126 4.92 -4.12 -30.03
N ALA A 127 3.89 -4.03 -29.19
CA ALA A 127 3.95 -4.50 -27.80
C ALA A 127 4.19 -6.02 -27.74
N LEU A 128 3.53 -6.80 -28.61
CA LEU A 128 3.73 -8.24 -28.74
C LEU A 128 5.15 -8.57 -29.19
N ALA A 129 5.66 -7.88 -30.22
CA ALA A 129 7.03 -8.07 -30.70
C ALA A 129 8.05 -7.81 -29.59
N PHE A 130 7.85 -6.75 -28.79
CA PHE A 130 8.69 -6.46 -27.63
C PHE A 130 8.62 -7.58 -26.58
N ALA A 131 7.42 -8.02 -26.20
CA ALA A 131 7.23 -9.07 -25.20
C ALA A 131 7.87 -10.40 -25.65
N LEU A 132 7.75 -10.78 -26.92
CA LEU A 132 8.34 -12.00 -27.47
C LEU A 132 9.87 -11.96 -27.54
N ALA A 133 10.47 -10.78 -27.71
CA ALA A 133 11.91 -10.60 -27.73
C ALA A 133 12.58 -10.82 -26.35
N ARG A 134 11.79 -10.90 -25.27
CA ARG A 134 12.31 -11.13 -23.91
C ARG A 134 12.69 -12.61 -23.72
N VAL A 135 13.76 -12.83 -22.97
CA VAL A 135 14.25 -14.18 -22.58
C VAL A 135 14.15 -14.43 -21.08
N ASP A 136 13.87 -13.40 -20.29
CA ASP A 136 13.80 -13.46 -18.84
C ASP A 136 12.36 -13.77 -18.34
N PRO A 137 12.17 -14.06 -17.04
CA PRO A 137 10.89 -14.48 -16.49
C PRO A 137 9.74 -13.48 -16.65
N ILE A 138 10.00 -12.19 -16.90
CA ILE A 138 8.93 -11.19 -17.07
C ILE A 138 8.14 -11.40 -18.36
N ARG A 139 8.71 -12.14 -19.34
CA ARG A 139 8.07 -12.40 -20.63
C ARG A 139 6.62 -12.84 -20.49
N LYS A 140 6.32 -13.77 -19.57
CA LYS A 140 4.95 -14.27 -19.35
C LYS A 140 4.01 -13.15 -18.90
N GLN A 141 4.46 -12.33 -17.95
CA GLN A 141 3.68 -11.19 -17.46
C GLN A 141 3.42 -10.16 -18.56
N LEU A 142 4.42 -9.84 -19.38
CA LEU A 142 4.25 -8.90 -20.49
C LEU A 142 3.30 -9.43 -21.56
N LEU A 143 3.40 -10.71 -21.92
CA LEU A 143 2.45 -11.33 -22.86
C LEU A 143 1.02 -11.27 -22.31
N ASN A 144 0.80 -11.60 -21.04
CA ASN A 144 -0.52 -11.47 -20.40
C ASN A 144 -1.04 -10.03 -20.49
N THR A 145 -0.20 -9.03 -20.24
CA THR A 145 -0.56 -7.60 -20.35
C THR A 145 -0.92 -7.21 -21.78
N VAL A 146 -0.11 -7.59 -22.78
CA VAL A 146 -0.39 -7.28 -24.20
C VAL A 146 -1.74 -7.84 -24.60
N PHE A 147 -1.97 -9.12 -24.31
CA PHE A 147 -3.17 -9.82 -24.76
C PHE A 147 -4.43 -9.38 -24.01
N SER A 148 -4.34 -9.12 -22.70
CA SER A 148 -5.44 -8.52 -21.93
C SER A 148 -5.89 -7.20 -22.55
N GLU A 149 -4.97 -6.26 -22.80
CA GLU A 149 -5.29 -4.97 -23.44
C GLU A 149 -5.80 -5.15 -24.87
N TRP A 150 -5.16 -6.00 -25.68
CA TRP A 150 -5.59 -6.25 -27.06
C TRP A 150 -7.00 -6.85 -27.11
N GLY A 151 -7.28 -7.84 -26.28
CA GLY A 151 -8.55 -8.57 -26.28
C GLY A 151 -9.74 -7.76 -25.78
N THR A 152 -9.53 -6.68 -25.02
CA THR A 152 -10.59 -5.71 -24.70
C THR A 152 -11.00 -4.84 -25.89
N ARG A 153 -10.11 -4.66 -26.87
CA ARG A 153 -10.35 -3.83 -28.07
C ARG A 153 -10.78 -4.66 -29.27
N ASP A 154 -10.09 -5.78 -29.49
CA ASP A 154 -10.31 -6.70 -30.61
C ASP A 154 -9.96 -8.14 -30.18
N LEU A 155 -10.93 -8.77 -29.52
CA LEU A 155 -10.85 -10.16 -29.09
C LEU A 155 -10.49 -11.11 -30.23
N SER A 156 -11.07 -10.91 -31.41
CA SER A 156 -10.91 -11.82 -32.55
C SER A 156 -9.47 -11.83 -33.07
N THR A 157 -8.90 -10.65 -33.29
CA THR A 157 -7.51 -10.52 -33.74
C THR A 157 -6.54 -11.00 -32.66
N ALA A 158 -6.82 -10.69 -31.39
CA ALA A 158 -5.97 -11.14 -30.28
C ALA A 158 -5.92 -12.69 -30.20
N ILE A 159 -7.05 -13.39 -30.38
CA ILE A 159 -7.11 -14.86 -30.42
C ILE A 159 -6.30 -15.42 -31.59
N GLU A 160 -6.47 -14.87 -32.80
CA GLU A 160 -5.71 -15.31 -33.98
C GLU A 160 -4.20 -15.11 -33.80
N GLN A 161 -3.80 -14.02 -33.14
CA GLN A 161 -2.40 -13.77 -32.81
C GLN A 161 -1.87 -14.75 -31.78
N ILE A 162 -2.65 -15.10 -30.74
CA ILE A 162 -2.29 -16.18 -29.80
C ILE A 162 -2.05 -17.49 -30.55
N LYS A 163 -2.93 -17.86 -31.49
CA LYS A 163 -2.77 -19.09 -32.31
C LYS A 163 -1.45 -19.08 -33.07
N SER A 164 -1.04 -17.92 -33.60
CA SER A 164 0.19 -17.78 -34.38
C SER A 164 1.49 -17.87 -33.57
N LEU A 165 1.44 -17.79 -32.23
CA LEU A 165 2.64 -17.78 -31.40
C LEU A 165 3.36 -19.12 -31.40
N ASP A 166 4.67 -19.09 -31.69
CA ASP A 166 5.58 -20.22 -31.47
C ASP A 166 5.95 -20.33 -29.98
N ILE A 167 4.94 -20.62 -29.15
CA ILE A 167 5.09 -21.00 -27.76
C ILE A 167 4.38 -22.33 -27.52
N TRP A 168 4.87 -23.10 -26.55
CA TRP A 168 4.22 -24.31 -26.08
C TRP A 168 2.70 -24.10 -25.93
N ALA A 169 1.89 -25.03 -26.43
CA ALA A 169 0.46 -24.81 -26.66
C ALA A 169 -0.33 -24.44 -25.39
N TYR A 170 0.09 -24.92 -24.22
CA TYR A 170 -0.43 -24.47 -22.94
C TYR A 170 -0.12 -23.01 -22.59
N GLY A 171 1.02 -22.47 -23.03
CA GLY A 171 1.32 -21.04 -22.90
C GLY A 171 0.33 -20.19 -23.70
N ARG A 172 -0.11 -20.67 -24.88
CA ARG A 172 -1.18 -20.03 -25.65
C ARG A 172 -2.52 -20.11 -24.94
N LEU A 173 -2.84 -21.25 -24.34
CA LEU A 173 -4.06 -21.43 -23.56
C LEU A 173 -4.12 -20.53 -22.31
N ASP A 174 -3.00 -20.36 -21.60
CA ASP A 174 -2.91 -19.41 -20.48
C ASP A 174 -3.23 -17.98 -20.93
N LEU A 175 -2.68 -17.55 -22.06
CA LEU A 175 -2.97 -16.23 -22.64
C LEU A 175 -4.44 -16.10 -23.03
N LEU A 176 -5.01 -17.13 -23.66
CA LEU A 176 -6.41 -17.14 -24.05
C LEU A 176 -7.33 -16.99 -22.83
N ARG A 177 -7.02 -17.70 -21.74
CA ARG A 177 -7.77 -17.58 -20.48
C ARG A 177 -7.71 -16.19 -19.90
N THR A 178 -6.55 -15.53 -19.94
CA THR A 178 -6.41 -14.14 -19.48
C THR A 178 -7.34 -13.22 -20.28
N ILE A 179 -7.30 -13.29 -21.61
CA ILE A 179 -8.15 -12.44 -22.45
C ILE A 179 -9.64 -12.68 -22.16
N VAL A 180 -10.04 -13.95 -22.15
CA VAL A 180 -11.44 -14.34 -22.02
C VAL A 180 -11.96 -14.00 -20.62
N ALA A 181 -11.13 -14.10 -19.58
CA ALA A 181 -11.49 -13.70 -18.22
C ALA A 181 -11.74 -12.19 -18.12
N ASP A 182 -10.86 -11.38 -18.70
CA ASP A 182 -10.89 -9.91 -18.61
C ASP A 182 -11.93 -9.25 -19.55
N ASN A 183 -12.51 -10.02 -20.48
CA ASN A 183 -13.56 -9.54 -21.36
C ASN A 183 -14.95 -9.60 -20.67
N ASP A 184 -15.44 -8.42 -20.27
CA ASP A 184 -16.75 -8.25 -19.60
C ASP A 184 -17.95 -8.42 -20.54
N GLU A 185 -17.75 -8.43 -21.86
CA GLU A 185 -18.82 -8.57 -22.85
C GLU A 185 -19.23 -10.04 -23.07
N LEU A 186 -18.35 -10.98 -22.75
CA LEU A 186 -18.61 -12.42 -22.85
C LEU A 186 -19.35 -12.93 -21.59
N ASN A 187 -20.38 -13.73 -21.79
CA ASN A 187 -20.95 -14.53 -20.71
C ASN A 187 -20.12 -15.81 -20.48
N ASP A 188 -20.35 -16.51 -19.36
CA ASP A 188 -19.58 -17.71 -18.99
C ASP A 188 -19.62 -18.82 -20.04
N ASP A 189 -20.70 -18.96 -20.81
CA ASP A 189 -20.83 -19.98 -21.85
C ASP A 189 -19.99 -19.64 -23.09
N ASP A 190 -20.00 -18.38 -23.53
CA ASP A 190 -19.15 -17.90 -24.63
C ASP A 190 -17.66 -18.01 -24.25
N LYS A 191 -17.33 -17.68 -23.00
CA LYS A 191 -15.97 -17.83 -22.45
C LYS A 191 -15.50 -19.30 -22.54
N ARG A 192 -16.37 -20.24 -22.18
CA ARG A 192 -16.08 -21.69 -22.30
C ARG A 192 -15.95 -22.13 -23.75
N GLN A 193 -16.85 -21.69 -24.62
CA GLN A 193 -16.86 -22.10 -26.03
C GLN A 193 -15.56 -21.69 -26.74
N ILE A 194 -15.12 -20.44 -26.57
CA ILE A 194 -13.86 -19.94 -27.16
C ILE A 194 -12.65 -20.76 -26.70
N ILE A 195 -12.59 -21.08 -25.40
CA ILE A 195 -11.52 -21.90 -24.82
C ILE A 195 -11.53 -23.31 -25.41
N ASN A 196 -12.72 -23.89 -25.61
CA ASN A 196 -12.87 -25.23 -26.18
C ASN A 196 -12.50 -25.28 -27.65
N ASP A 197 -12.97 -24.33 -28.46
CA ASP A 197 -12.66 -24.27 -29.89
C ASP A 197 -11.16 -24.18 -30.15
N PHE A 198 -10.46 -23.31 -29.41
CA PHE A 198 -9.00 -23.19 -29.48
C PHE A 198 -8.28 -24.50 -29.15
N ARG A 199 -8.76 -25.24 -28.13
CA ARG A 199 -8.15 -26.50 -27.72
C ARG A 199 -8.29 -27.59 -28.79
N TYR A 200 -9.47 -27.69 -29.40
CA TYR A 200 -9.72 -28.64 -30.48
C TYR A 200 -8.82 -28.37 -31.69
N GLU A 201 -8.64 -27.10 -32.06
CA GLU A 201 -7.75 -26.70 -33.14
C GLU A 201 -6.28 -27.08 -32.86
N GLU A 202 -5.82 -26.92 -31.61
CA GLU A 202 -4.44 -27.16 -31.20
C GLU A 202 -4.13 -28.61 -30.78
N ASN A 203 -5.13 -29.52 -30.84
CA ASN A 203 -5.01 -30.89 -30.34
C ASN A 203 -4.49 -30.96 -28.90
N LEU A 204 -4.84 -29.95 -28.10
CA LEU A 204 -4.38 -29.84 -26.72
C LEU A 204 -5.03 -30.96 -25.90
N PRO A 205 -4.25 -31.76 -25.14
CA PRO A 205 -4.83 -32.89 -24.43
C PRO A 205 -5.81 -32.42 -23.35
N ASP A 206 -6.73 -33.32 -22.98
CA ASP A 206 -7.91 -32.97 -22.17
C ASP A 206 -7.63 -32.48 -20.75
N HIS A 207 -6.38 -32.51 -20.29
CA HIS A 207 -5.99 -32.08 -18.94
C HIS A 207 -6.18 -30.59 -18.65
N ALA A 208 -6.47 -29.76 -19.64
CA ALA A 208 -6.50 -28.33 -19.42
C ALA A 208 -7.80 -27.84 -18.77
N LEU A 209 -8.97 -28.43 -19.03
CA LEU A 209 -10.19 -28.11 -18.28
C LEU A 209 -10.39 -29.12 -17.16
N ASP A 210 -9.98 -28.74 -15.94
CA ASP A 210 -10.35 -29.46 -14.72
C ASP A 210 -11.86 -29.69 -14.64
N SER A 211 -12.70 -28.85 -15.26
CA SER A 211 -14.16 -29.01 -15.28
C SER A 211 -14.68 -30.09 -16.25
N GLU A 212 -14.14 -30.21 -17.47
CA GLU A 212 -14.64 -31.22 -18.44
C GLU A 212 -14.14 -32.63 -18.15
N LYS A 213 -12.91 -32.77 -17.63
CA LYS A 213 -12.43 -34.06 -17.15
C LYS A 213 -13.32 -34.59 -16.04
N ARG A 214 -13.84 -33.73 -15.17
CA ARG A 214 -14.74 -34.16 -14.11
C ARG A 214 -16.01 -34.79 -14.67
N ASP A 215 -16.59 -34.19 -15.70
CA ASP A 215 -17.83 -34.69 -16.31
C ASP A 215 -17.66 -36.04 -17.03
N ARG A 216 -16.43 -36.48 -17.30
CA ARG A 216 -16.12 -37.75 -17.98
C ARG A 216 -15.67 -38.88 -17.06
N VAL A 217 -15.49 -38.62 -15.77
CA VAL A 217 -15.04 -39.63 -14.81
C VAL A 217 -16.28 -40.32 -14.24
N GLU A 218 -16.72 -41.40 -14.90
CA GLU A 218 -17.88 -42.19 -14.46
C GLU A 218 -17.56 -43.02 -13.20
N GLU A 219 -16.32 -43.47 -13.05
CA GLU A 219 -15.87 -44.31 -11.92
C GLU A 219 -14.55 -43.77 -11.35
N PRO A 220 -14.59 -42.72 -10.49
CA PRO A 220 -13.39 -41.98 -10.08
C PRO A 220 -12.35 -42.82 -9.33
N LYS A 221 -12.78 -43.83 -8.58
CA LYS A 221 -11.88 -44.76 -7.89
C LYS A 221 -11.07 -45.61 -8.88
N GLU A 222 -11.71 -46.13 -9.92
CA GLU A 222 -11.03 -46.96 -10.93
C GLU A 222 -10.06 -46.09 -11.75
N GLU A 223 -10.51 -44.92 -12.19
CA GLU A 223 -9.68 -43.98 -12.96
C GLU A 223 -8.52 -43.45 -12.11
N TRP A 224 -8.70 -43.26 -10.80
CA TRP A 224 -7.63 -42.90 -9.86
C TRP A 224 -6.51 -43.93 -9.89
N TYR A 225 -6.80 -45.22 -9.67
CA TYR A 225 -5.76 -46.26 -9.63
C TYR A 225 -5.09 -46.47 -10.98
N LYS A 226 -5.84 -46.36 -12.08
CA LYS A 226 -5.30 -46.40 -13.44
C LYS A 226 -4.33 -45.24 -13.69
N THR A 227 -4.73 -44.02 -13.36
CA THR A 227 -3.92 -42.80 -13.53
C THR A 227 -2.73 -42.79 -12.58
N LEU A 228 -2.88 -43.27 -11.35
CA LEU A 228 -1.79 -43.38 -10.37
C LEU A 228 -0.71 -44.35 -10.85
N LYS A 229 -1.10 -45.50 -11.43
CA LYS A 229 -0.16 -46.44 -12.03
C LYS A 229 0.60 -45.81 -13.21
N LEU A 230 -0.08 -45.01 -14.03
CA LEU A 230 0.56 -44.24 -15.09
C LEU A 230 1.56 -43.23 -14.50
N ALA A 231 1.14 -42.46 -13.49
CA ALA A 231 1.93 -41.44 -12.81
C ALA A 231 3.20 -41.97 -12.14
N GLN A 232 3.20 -43.22 -11.69
CA GLN A 232 4.40 -43.91 -11.18
C GLN A 232 5.48 -44.10 -12.26
N THR A 233 5.08 -44.22 -13.53
CA THR A 233 6.01 -44.33 -14.67
C THR A 233 6.22 -43.00 -15.41
N GLN A 234 5.29 -42.07 -15.25
CA GLN A 234 5.22 -40.79 -15.93
C GLN A 234 4.88 -39.69 -14.92
N PRO A 235 5.87 -39.10 -14.22
CA PRO A 235 5.63 -38.14 -13.15
C PRO A 235 4.75 -36.93 -13.52
N GLN A 236 4.66 -36.57 -14.79
CA GLN A 236 3.75 -35.54 -15.30
C GLN A 236 2.26 -35.90 -15.15
N ALA A 237 1.90 -37.19 -15.10
CA ALA A 237 0.51 -37.63 -14.97
C ALA A 237 -0.04 -37.48 -13.54
N TYR A 238 0.77 -37.04 -12.55
CA TYR A 238 0.25 -36.66 -11.23
C TYR A 238 -0.68 -35.45 -11.30
N ASP A 239 -0.58 -34.61 -12.32
CA ASP A 239 -1.47 -33.46 -12.49
C ASP A 239 -2.85 -33.90 -12.96
N ASP A 240 -2.93 -35.02 -13.68
CA ASP A 240 -4.20 -35.63 -14.11
C ASP A 240 -5.01 -36.21 -12.93
N LEU A 241 -4.36 -36.46 -11.78
CA LEU A 241 -5.02 -36.98 -10.58
C LEU A 241 -5.89 -35.94 -9.87
N ILE A 242 -5.59 -34.64 -10.01
CA ILE A 242 -6.33 -33.56 -9.34
C ILE A 242 -7.82 -33.55 -9.74
N PRO A 243 -8.19 -33.48 -11.03
CA PRO A 243 -9.61 -33.49 -11.42
C PRO A 243 -10.33 -34.77 -11.02
N ILE A 244 -9.66 -35.93 -11.06
CA ILE A 244 -10.23 -37.21 -10.64
C ILE A 244 -10.58 -37.18 -9.14
N VAL A 245 -9.66 -36.69 -8.31
CA VAL A 245 -9.89 -36.56 -6.85
C VAL A 245 -11.03 -35.61 -6.54
N GLN A 246 -11.17 -34.54 -7.30
CA GLN A 246 -12.25 -33.58 -7.12
C GLN A 246 -13.62 -34.26 -7.35
N VAL A 247 -13.79 -35.01 -8.44
CA VAL A 247 -15.00 -35.85 -8.65
C VAL A 247 -15.18 -36.85 -7.53
N TRP A 248 -14.10 -37.54 -7.15
CA TRP A 248 -14.17 -38.59 -6.15
C TRP A 248 -14.62 -38.05 -4.79
N ILE A 249 -14.14 -36.87 -4.40
CA ILE A 249 -14.58 -36.16 -3.18
C ILE A 249 -16.04 -35.75 -3.30
N ASP A 250 -16.47 -35.25 -4.46
CA ASP A 250 -17.86 -34.82 -4.67
C ASP A 250 -18.83 -36.00 -4.57
N GLU A 251 -18.44 -37.20 -5.03
CA GLU A 251 -19.27 -38.42 -4.96
C GLU A 251 -19.21 -39.15 -3.62
N SER A 252 -18.00 -39.32 -3.08
CA SER A 252 -17.74 -40.22 -1.94
C SER A 252 -17.40 -39.47 -0.64
N GLY A 253 -17.30 -38.15 -0.68
CA GLY A 253 -17.00 -37.31 0.48
C GLY A 253 -15.58 -37.50 1.02
N ILE A 254 -15.39 -37.16 2.29
CA ILE A 254 -14.06 -37.06 2.91
C ILE A 254 -13.32 -38.41 3.08
N SER A 255 -14.03 -39.54 3.08
CA SER A 255 -13.42 -40.85 3.31
C SER A 255 -12.38 -41.24 2.26
N VAL A 256 -12.39 -40.60 1.08
CA VAL A 256 -11.42 -40.84 0.01
C VAL A 256 -10.02 -40.32 0.35
N LEU A 257 -9.90 -39.35 1.27
CA LEU A 257 -8.63 -38.70 1.55
C LEU A 257 -7.60 -39.64 2.18
N ASP A 258 -8.03 -40.61 2.99
CA ASP A 258 -7.14 -41.62 3.57
C ASP A 258 -6.57 -42.53 2.47
N GLU A 259 -7.43 -42.96 1.55
CA GLU A 259 -7.03 -43.79 0.41
C GLU A 259 -6.06 -43.04 -0.53
N ILE A 260 -6.29 -41.74 -0.75
CA ILE A 260 -5.39 -40.88 -1.53
C ILE A 260 -4.04 -40.70 -0.81
N ASN A 261 -4.07 -40.41 0.49
CA ASN A 261 -2.87 -40.17 1.30
C ASN A 261 -1.98 -41.42 1.37
N ASP A 262 -2.58 -42.60 1.48
CA ASP A 262 -1.86 -43.87 1.59
C ASP A 262 -1.37 -44.40 0.23
N SER A 263 -2.02 -44.04 -0.87
CA SER A 263 -1.70 -44.58 -2.20
C SER A 263 -0.55 -43.86 -2.93
N ILE A 264 -0.22 -42.61 -2.56
CA ILE A 264 0.91 -41.89 -3.17
C ILE A 264 2.19 -42.02 -2.32
N ALA A 265 3.12 -42.87 -2.77
CA ALA A 265 4.38 -43.09 -2.07
C ALA A 265 5.35 -41.88 -2.10
N ASN A 266 5.32 -41.08 -3.17
CA ASN A 266 6.21 -39.92 -3.30
C ASN A 266 5.66 -38.72 -2.49
N TYR A 267 6.45 -38.25 -1.52
CA TYR A 267 6.06 -37.16 -0.63
C TYR A 267 5.65 -35.86 -1.35
N GLY A 268 6.39 -35.46 -2.39
CA GLY A 268 6.13 -34.21 -3.13
C GLY A 268 4.83 -34.27 -3.93
N HIS A 269 4.56 -35.40 -4.58
CA HIS A 269 3.30 -35.61 -5.29
C HIS A 269 2.12 -35.76 -4.33
N ARG A 270 2.30 -36.50 -3.24
CA ARG A 270 1.28 -36.62 -2.17
C ARG A 270 0.93 -35.26 -1.61
N LYS A 271 1.94 -34.42 -1.35
CA LYS A 271 1.74 -33.03 -0.92
C LYS A 271 0.86 -32.27 -1.88
N LYS A 272 1.20 -32.25 -3.17
CA LYS A 272 0.45 -31.51 -4.20
C LYS A 272 -1.00 -32.00 -4.25
N VAL A 273 -1.21 -33.29 -4.49
CA VAL A 273 -2.56 -33.86 -4.69
C VAL A 273 -3.42 -33.72 -3.43
N LEU A 274 -2.88 -34.03 -2.24
CA LEU A 274 -3.67 -33.95 -1.01
C LEU A 274 -4.00 -32.51 -0.60
N THR A 275 -3.11 -31.56 -0.88
CA THR A 275 -3.38 -30.14 -0.64
C THR A 275 -4.51 -29.64 -1.54
N GLU A 276 -4.46 -29.95 -2.84
CA GLU A 276 -5.52 -29.58 -3.79
C GLU A 276 -6.86 -30.26 -3.47
N ALA A 277 -6.81 -31.52 -3.03
CA ALA A 277 -7.97 -32.28 -2.57
C ALA A 277 -8.65 -31.60 -1.37
N LEU A 278 -7.86 -31.19 -0.37
CA LEU A 278 -8.33 -30.52 0.82
C LEU A 278 -8.83 -29.09 0.54
N ILE A 279 -8.16 -28.34 -0.34
CA ILE A 279 -8.65 -27.04 -0.81
C ILE A 279 -9.98 -27.20 -1.54
N TRP A 280 -10.11 -28.22 -2.39
CA TRP A 280 -11.36 -28.51 -3.08
C TRP A 280 -12.48 -28.81 -2.09
N LEU A 281 -12.24 -29.74 -1.16
CA LEU A 281 -13.19 -30.07 -0.10
C LEU A 281 -13.54 -28.84 0.75
N ALA A 282 -12.58 -27.94 0.99
CA ALA A 282 -12.81 -26.73 1.76
C ALA A 282 -13.80 -25.75 1.12
N LYS A 283 -14.10 -25.86 -0.18
CA LYS A 283 -15.11 -25.04 -0.84
C LYS A 283 -16.54 -25.44 -0.45
N SER A 284 -16.79 -26.72 -0.19
CA SER A 284 -18.13 -27.25 0.14
C SER A 284 -18.26 -27.70 1.59
N GLN A 285 -17.20 -28.24 2.18
CA GLN A 285 -17.16 -28.84 3.53
C GLN A 285 -15.90 -28.39 4.31
N PRO A 286 -15.72 -27.08 4.53
CA PRO A 286 -14.49 -26.52 5.10
C PRO A 286 -14.13 -27.01 6.50
N GLU A 287 -15.10 -27.21 7.38
CA GLU A 287 -14.83 -27.71 8.72
C GLU A 287 -14.23 -29.12 8.69
N GLN A 288 -14.75 -29.99 7.80
CA GLN A 288 -14.25 -31.35 7.69
C GLN A 288 -12.85 -31.37 7.07
N ALA A 289 -12.59 -30.55 6.05
CA ALA A 289 -11.25 -30.40 5.48
C ALA A 289 -10.24 -29.94 6.54
N PHE A 290 -10.60 -28.95 7.35
CA PHE A 290 -9.77 -28.44 8.43
C PHE A 290 -9.51 -29.50 9.50
N ASP A 291 -10.55 -30.19 9.97
CA ASP A 291 -10.43 -31.25 10.98
C ASP A 291 -9.61 -32.44 10.47
N TYR A 292 -9.73 -32.78 9.18
CA TYR A 292 -8.91 -33.81 8.55
C TYR A 292 -7.43 -33.42 8.54
N ALA A 293 -7.11 -32.24 8.02
CA ALA A 293 -5.73 -31.74 7.97
C ALA A 293 -5.13 -31.62 9.39
N LEU A 294 -5.95 -31.29 10.40
CA LEU A 294 -5.53 -31.22 11.79
C LEU A 294 -5.26 -32.58 12.43
N LYS A 295 -6.02 -33.63 12.08
CA LYS A 295 -5.87 -34.98 12.66
C LYS A 295 -4.81 -35.83 11.96
N HIS A 296 -4.65 -35.67 10.64
CA HIS A 296 -3.77 -36.51 9.84
C HIS A 296 -2.39 -35.88 9.62
N ASP A 297 -1.43 -36.71 9.22
CA ASP A 297 -0.09 -36.29 8.79
C ASP A 297 -0.12 -35.86 7.32
N VAL A 298 -0.77 -34.73 7.07
CA VAL A 298 -0.82 -34.14 5.72
C VAL A 298 0.53 -33.46 5.43
N PRO A 299 1.11 -33.64 4.23
CA PRO A 299 2.35 -32.98 3.88
C PRO A 299 2.20 -31.45 3.94
N ASP A 300 3.21 -30.77 4.49
CA ASP A 300 3.16 -29.32 4.75
C ASP A 300 1.88 -28.82 5.44
N LYS A 301 1.40 -29.58 6.43
CA LYS A 301 0.23 -29.30 7.28
C LYS A 301 -0.04 -27.84 7.59
N LYS A 302 0.98 -27.07 7.90
CA LYS A 302 0.85 -25.62 8.15
C LYS A 302 0.32 -24.87 6.92
N LEU A 303 0.93 -25.06 5.75
CA LEU A 303 0.52 -24.43 4.50
C LEU A 303 -0.87 -24.91 4.09
N THR A 304 -1.12 -26.22 4.20
CA THR A 304 -2.43 -26.81 3.87
C THR A 304 -3.54 -26.25 4.75
N LEU A 305 -3.32 -26.14 6.06
CA LEU A 305 -4.29 -25.50 6.97
C LEU A 305 -4.49 -24.02 6.64
N ASP A 306 -3.44 -23.30 6.24
CA ASP A 306 -3.56 -21.89 5.80
C ASP A 306 -4.47 -21.78 4.55
N GLU A 307 -4.25 -22.62 3.54
CA GLU A 307 -5.05 -22.62 2.31
C GLU A 307 -6.50 -23.08 2.53
N ILE A 308 -6.73 -24.04 3.44
CA ILE A 308 -8.08 -24.45 3.85
C ILE A 308 -8.79 -23.27 4.53
N VAL A 309 -8.14 -22.57 5.47
CA VAL A 309 -8.74 -21.42 6.16
C VAL A 309 -9.02 -20.28 5.19
N ARG A 310 -8.11 -20.02 4.23
CA ARG A 310 -8.32 -19.05 3.13
C ARG A 310 -9.54 -19.41 2.31
N THR A 311 -9.65 -20.67 1.91
CA THR A 311 -10.76 -21.17 1.10
C THR A 311 -12.08 -21.12 1.88
N TRP A 312 -12.07 -21.53 3.15
CA TRP A 312 -13.22 -21.44 4.05
C TRP A 312 -13.70 -20.00 4.19
N ALA A 313 -12.80 -19.06 4.48
CA ALA A 313 -13.16 -17.65 4.60
C ALA A 313 -13.68 -17.05 3.28
N LYS A 314 -13.20 -17.54 2.13
CA LYS A 314 -13.60 -17.06 0.80
C LYS A 314 -14.96 -17.57 0.36
N TYR A 315 -15.23 -18.86 0.53
CA TYR A 315 -16.42 -19.52 -0.02
C TYR A 315 -17.48 -19.90 1.03
N GLY A 316 -17.12 -19.87 2.33
CA GLY A 316 -18.00 -20.21 3.45
C GLY A 316 -18.13 -19.08 4.48
N ASP A 317 -18.29 -19.45 5.75
CA ASP A 317 -18.39 -18.50 6.87
C ASP A 317 -16.99 -18.16 7.42
N ALA A 318 -16.53 -16.95 7.13
CA ALA A 318 -15.23 -16.45 7.58
C ALA A 318 -15.12 -16.30 9.11
N ILE A 319 -16.23 -16.06 9.82
CA ILE A 319 -16.25 -15.98 11.29
C ILE A 319 -16.05 -17.37 11.87
N GLU A 320 -16.71 -18.39 11.30
CA GLU A 320 -16.54 -19.77 11.74
C GLU A 320 -15.10 -20.27 11.49
N ALA A 321 -14.51 -19.94 10.34
CA ALA A 321 -13.12 -20.26 10.03
C ALA A 321 -12.15 -19.70 11.10
N LEU A 322 -12.33 -18.42 11.48
CA LEU A 322 -11.53 -17.79 12.54
C LEU A 322 -11.77 -18.43 13.92
N ARG A 323 -13.03 -18.70 14.25
CA ARG A 323 -13.40 -19.36 15.51
C ARG A 323 -12.71 -20.73 15.62
N LYS A 324 -12.70 -21.50 14.53
CA LYS A 324 -12.03 -22.81 14.46
C LYS A 324 -10.52 -22.67 14.67
N VAL A 325 -9.85 -21.71 14.02
CA VAL A 325 -8.42 -21.43 14.21
C VAL A 325 -8.11 -21.01 15.64
N HIS A 326 -8.93 -20.13 16.24
CA HIS A 326 -8.73 -19.68 17.62
C HIS A 326 -9.01 -20.76 18.65
N GLY A 327 -9.91 -21.71 18.34
CA GLY A 327 -10.18 -22.90 19.14
C GLY A 327 -9.01 -23.87 19.23
N LEU A 328 -7.99 -23.73 18.38
CA LEU A 328 -6.78 -24.53 18.48
C LEU A 328 -6.05 -24.25 19.82
N PRO A 329 -5.41 -25.27 20.42
CA PRO A 329 -4.51 -25.05 21.55
C PRO A 329 -3.46 -23.99 21.21
N TYR A 330 -3.17 -23.11 22.17
CA TYR A 330 -2.20 -22.03 21.99
C TYR A 330 -0.81 -22.62 21.70
N SER A 331 -0.49 -22.67 20.41
CA SER A 331 0.66 -23.36 19.83
C SER A 331 1.30 -22.47 18.76
N GLN A 332 2.48 -22.86 18.29
CA GLN A 332 3.11 -22.17 17.15
C GLN A 332 2.19 -22.19 15.92
N LEU A 333 1.52 -23.32 15.65
CA LEU A 333 0.57 -23.46 14.55
C LEU A 333 -0.60 -22.47 14.68
N ARG A 334 -1.19 -22.36 15.87
CA ARG A 334 -2.25 -21.37 16.12
C ARG A 334 -1.75 -19.94 15.90
N ARG A 335 -0.62 -19.53 16.47
CA ARG A 335 -0.09 -18.16 16.27
C ARG A 335 0.21 -17.87 14.82
N GLU A 336 0.67 -18.86 14.07
CA GLU A 336 0.98 -18.70 12.64
C GLU A 336 -0.28 -18.64 11.78
N LEU A 337 -1.29 -19.47 12.07
CA LEU A 337 -2.61 -19.39 11.43
C LEU A 337 -3.40 -18.16 11.89
N GLU A 338 -3.21 -17.67 13.12
CA GLU A 338 -3.72 -16.38 13.54
C GLU A 338 -3.01 -15.29 12.77
N ASN A 339 -1.67 -15.22 12.77
CA ASN A 339 -0.96 -14.19 12.01
C ASN A 339 -1.29 -14.21 10.51
N ARG A 340 -1.42 -15.39 9.88
CA ARG A 340 -1.70 -15.50 8.44
C ARG A 340 -3.18 -15.49 8.10
N GLY A 341 -3.99 -16.25 8.82
CA GLY A 341 -5.45 -16.28 8.67
C GLY A 341 -6.10 -14.96 9.05
N THR A 342 -5.54 -14.25 10.04
CA THR A 342 -5.92 -12.87 10.32
C THR A 342 -5.48 -11.97 9.16
N MET A 343 -4.28 -12.13 8.56
CA MET A 343 -3.92 -11.38 7.33
C MET A 343 -4.82 -11.66 6.11
N VAL A 344 -5.32 -12.89 5.97
CA VAL A 344 -6.25 -13.29 4.89
C VAL A 344 -7.64 -12.71 5.14
N TRP A 345 -8.13 -12.80 6.37
CA TRP A 345 -9.39 -12.20 6.80
C TRP A 345 -9.31 -10.66 6.75
N MET A 346 -8.12 -10.11 7.04
CA MET A 346 -7.76 -8.70 6.92
C MET A 346 -7.58 -8.24 5.48
N GLY A 347 -7.59 -9.14 4.50
CA GLY A 347 -7.45 -8.78 3.10
C GLY A 347 -6.07 -8.23 2.74
N ILE A 348 -4.98 -8.68 3.35
CA ILE A 348 -3.64 -8.23 2.93
C ILE A 348 -3.24 -8.83 1.55
N ASP A 349 -3.97 -9.84 1.06
CA ASP A 349 -3.90 -10.36 -0.33
C ASP A 349 -4.95 -9.72 -1.28
N TRP A 350 -5.42 -8.51 -0.97
CA TRP A 350 -6.48 -7.79 -1.69
C TRP A 350 -6.11 -7.22 -3.06
N LYS A 351 -4.83 -7.17 -3.45
CA LYS A 351 -4.42 -6.38 -4.62
C LYS A 351 -4.93 -6.94 -5.96
N TYR A 352 -5.49 -8.15 -6.00
CA TYR A 352 -5.91 -8.77 -7.26
C TYR A 352 -7.30 -9.43 -7.29
N HIS A 353 -7.90 -9.89 -6.18
CA HIS A 353 -9.19 -10.58 -6.29
C HIS A 353 -10.07 -10.46 -5.04
N PHE A 354 -10.86 -9.39 -4.91
CA PHE A 354 -12.25 -9.48 -4.43
C PHE A 354 -12.95 -8.11 -4.35
N VAL A 355 -13.82 -7.85 -5.32
CA VAL A 355 -14.86 -6.80 -5.28
C VAL A 355 -16.24 -7.42 -4.95
N SER A 356 -16.35 -8.75 -4.85
CA SER A 356 -17.65 -9.44 -4.88
C SER A 356 -18.19 -9.96 -3.53
N SER A 357 -17.39 -10.24 -2.49
CA SER A 357 -17.97 -10.32 -1.13
C SER A 357 -17.94 -8.94 -0.47
N ARG A 358 -19.04 -8.22 -0.67
CA ARG A 358 -19.49 -7.19 0.27
C ARG A 358 -19.79 -7.85 1.62
N SER A 359 -18.77 -8.28 2.36
CA SER A 359 -18.98 -8.36 3.80
C SER A 359 -19.21 -6.93 4.25
N GLU A 360 -20.49 -6.60 4.42
CA GLU A 360 -20.97 -5.33 4.96
C GLU A 360 -20.15 -5.08 6.23
N PRO A 361 -19.37 -3.99 6.31
CA PRO A 361 -18.55 -3.71 7.49
C PRO A 361 -19.37 -3.80 8.78
N MET A 362 -20.64 -3.41 8.71
CA MET A 362 -21.62 -3.57 9.79
C MET A 362 -21.82 -5.02 10.23
N LYS A 363 -21.93 -5.99 9.31
CA LYS A 363 -22.02 -7.41 9.67
C LYS A 363 -20.76 -7.91 10.40
N LEU A 364 -19.59 -7.37 10.09
CA LEU A 364 -18.36 -7.73 10.83
C LEU A 364 -18.43 -7.25 12.28
N LEU A 365 -18.96 -6.04 12.48
CA LEU A 365 -19.05 -5.39 13.79
C LEU A 365 -20.20 -5.95 14.63
N ASP A 366 -21.34 -6.24 14.01
CA ASP A 366 -22.48 -6.90 14.64
C ASP A 366 -22.05 -8.25 15.24
N ASN A 367 -21.09 -8.92 14.59
CA ASN A 367 -20.53 -10.19 15.04
C ASN A 367 -19.26 -10.06 15.91
N LEU A 368 -18.83 -8.85 16.27
CA LEU A 368 -17.61 -8.63 17.07
C LEU A 368 -17.66 -9.41 18.39
N HIS A 369 -18.83 -9.43 19.04
CA HIS A 369 -19.04 -10.17 20.29
C HIS A 369 -18.87 -11.69 20.15
N GLN A 370 -18.97 -12.24 18.94
CA GLN A 370 -18.75 -13.66 18.66
C GLN A 370 -17.30 -13.99 18.33
N LEU A 371 -16.47 -12.95 18.13
CA LEU A 371 -15.04 -13.10 17.88
C LEU A 371 -14.27 -13.10 19.19
N PRO A 372 -13.10 -13.76 19.24
CA PRO A 372 -12.17 -13.63 20.33
C PRO A 372 -11.79 -12.17 20.58
N THR A 373 -11.70 -11.76 21.85
CA THR A 373 -11.36 -10.37 22.24
C THR A 373 -10.04 -9.90 21.63
N SER A 374 -9.07 -10.80 21.44
CA SER A 374 -7.79 -10.48 20.80
C SER A 374 -7.91 -10.05 19.34
N LEU A 375 -9.04 -10.34 18.67
CA LEU A 375 -9.31 -9.93 17.29
C LEU A 375 -10.14 -8.65 17.21
N HIS A 376 -10.79 -8.22 18.30
CA HIS A 376 -11.76 -7.12 18.26
C HIS A 376 -11.16 -5.83 17.69
N GLU A 377 -9.93 -5.52 18.07
CA GLU A 377 -9.23 -4.33 17.59
C GLU A 377 -9.00 -4.36 16.09
N ALA A 378 -8.39 -5.43 15.63
CA ALA A 378 -7.99 -5.58 14.25
C ALA A 378 -9.21 -5.62 13.30
N VAL A 379 -10.30 -6.27 13.74
CA VAL A 379 -11.60 -6.28 13.06
C VAL A 379 -12.22 -4.88 13.01
N SER A 380 -12.20 -4.16 14.13
CA SER A 380 -12.79 -2.82 14.22
C SER A 380 -12.08 -1.83 13.31
N VAL A 381 -10.75 -1.83 13.33
CA VAL A 381 -9.90 -1.02 12.45
C VAL A 381 -10.24 -1.30 10.98
N GLN A 382 -10.22 -2.57 10.55
CA GLN A 382 -10.50 -2.91 9.16
C GLN A 382 -11.94 -2.55 8.74
N ALA A 383 -12.92 -2.75 9.61
CA ALA A 383 -14.30 -2.37 9.30
C ALA A 383 -14.44 -0.85 9.09
N ILE A 384 -13.72 -0.04 9.88
CA ILE A 384 -13.65 1.41 9.72
C ILE A 384 -13.01 1.80 8.39
N GLU A 385 -11.85 1.21 8.07
CA GLU A 385 -11.17 1.48 6.80
C GLU A 385 -12.11 1.22 5.62
N ARG A 386 -12.83 0.08 5.65
CA ARG A 386 -13.80 -0.26 4.61
C ARG A 386 -14.98 0.70 4.55
N LEU A 387 -15.53 1.13 5.69
CA LEU A 387 -16.63 2.11 5.71
C LEU A 387 -16.21 3.44 5.09
N VAL A 388 -14.97 3.88 5.36
CA VAL A 388 -14.41 5.11 4.78
C VAL A 388 -14.34 5.02 3.26
N TRP A 389 -13.97 3.87 2.70
CA TRP A 389 -13.88 3.69 1.24
C TRP A 389 -15.22 3.37 0.56
N ALA A 390 -16.05 2.52 1.17
CA ALA A 390 -17.23 1.95 0.52
C ALA A 390 -18.51 2.80 0.65
N GLU A 391 -18.71 3.48 1.78
CA GLU A 391 -19.98 4.16 2.08
C GLU A 391 -19.78 5.67 2.29
N SER A 392 -19.39 6.06 3.51
CA SER A 392 -19.08 7.45 3.86
C SER A 392 -18.27 7.48 5.16
N PRO A 393 -17.33 8.42 5.30
CA PRO A 393 -16.61 8.61 6.55
C PRO A 393 -17.54 8.90 7.74
N ALA A 394 -18.69 9.55 7.52
CA ALA A 394 -19.67 9.84 8.57
C ALA A 394 -20.18 8.56 9.27
N ARG A 395 -20.40 7.48 8.52
CA ARG A 395 -20.83 6.21 9.13
C ARG A 395 -19.71 5.55 9.93
N ALA A 396 -18.48 5.65 9.45
CA ALA A 396 -17.29 5.17 10.15
C ALA A 396 -17.07 5.94 11.47
N VAL A 397 -17.37 7.25 11.49
CA VAL A 397 -17.36 8.09 12.69
C VAL A 397 -18.33 7.58 13.73
N GLU A 398 -19.60 7.39 13.38
CA GLU A 398 -20.64 6.89 14.30
C GLU A 398 -20.22 5.57 14.96
N LEU A 399 -19.56 4.70 14.18
CA LEU A 399 -19.05 3.44 14.67
C LEU A 399 -17.91 3.60 15.67
N VAL A 400 -16.91 4.46 15.39
CA VAL A 400 -15.79 4.72 16.31
C VAL A 400 -16.33 5.14 17.69
N PHE A 401 -17.44 5.88 17.73
CA PHE A 401 -18.10 6.28 18.98
C PHE A 401 -18.83 5.17 19.73
N GLN A 402 -19.16 4.07 19.06
CA GLN A 402 -19.81 2.90 19.66
C GLN A 402 -18.81 1.90 20.26
N LEU A 403 -17.53 2.03 19.91
CA LEU A 403 -16.46 1.17 20.42
C LEU A 403 -16.09 1.53 21.87
N ASN A 404 -15.58 0.55 22.63
CA ASN A 404 -15.01 0.82 23.94
C ASN A 404 -13.74 1.69 23.84
N GLU A 405 -13.32 2.33 24.93
CA GLU A 405 -12.26 3.35 24.94
C GLU A 405 -10.93 2.87 24.30
N ASN A 406 -10.53 1.62 24.54
CA ASN A 406 -9.30 1.06 23.98
C ASN A 406 -9.39 0.89 22.46
N LEU A 407 -10.50 0.33 21.98
CA LEU A 407 -10.75 0.13 20.56
C LEU A 407 -10.97 1.44 19.83
N GLN A 408 -11.68 2.37 20.46
CA GLN A 408 -12.03 3.69 19.92
C GLN A 408 -10.79 4.50 19.52
N LEU A 409 -9.69 4.40 20.27
CA LEU A 409 -8.45 5.10 19.91
C LEU A 409 -7.87 4.59 18.58
N ASN A 410 -7.69 3.28 18.45
CA ASN A 410 -7.06 2.69 17.26
C ASN A 410 -7.98 2.80 16.04
N ALA A 411 -9.29 2.68 16.27
CA ALA A 411 -10.35 2.95 15.34
C ALA A 411 -10.35 4.41 14.82
N ALA A 412 -10.29 5.39 15.72
CA ALA A 412 -10.21 6.81 15.37
C ALA A 412 -8.96 7.14 14.56
N ARG A 413 -7.83 6.53 14.92
CA ARG A 413 -6.58 6.68 14.19
C ARG A 413 -6.72 6.17 12.76
N ALA A 414 -7.22 4.95 12.58
CA ALA A 414 -7.45 4.37 11.26
C ALA A 414 -8.44 5.20 10.43
N LEU A 415 -9.52 5.68 11.05
CA LEU A 415 -10.49 6.58 10.40
C LEU A 415 -9.80 7.82 9.83
N VAL A 416 -8.99 8.53 10.63
CA VAL A 416 -8.30 9.75 10.18
C VAL A 416 -7.27 9.42 9.10
N GLU A 417 -6.51 8.34 9.27
CA GLU A 417 -5.49 7.92 8.29
C GLU A 417 -6.10 7.60 6.91
N GLU A 418 -7.23 6.88 6.89
CA GLU A 418 -7.92 6.53 5.65
C GLU A 418 -8.69 7.71 5.06
N TRP A 419 -9.40 8.47 5.90
CA TRP A 419 -10.19 9.61 5.42
C TRP A 419 -9.27 10.68 4.87
N ALA A 420 -8.20 11.06 5.59
CA ALA A 420 -7.25 12.04 5.10
C ALA A 420 -6.54 11.61 3.80
N ARG A 421 -6.40 10.30 3.56
CA ARG A 421 -5.87 9.78 2.29
C ARG A 421 -6.84 9.98 1.14
N ARG A 422 -8.13 9.87 1.39
CA ARG A 422 -9.20 10.01 0.39
C ARG A 422 -9.58 11.47 0.14
N ASP A 423 -9.77 12.24 1.22
CA ASP A 423 -10.22 13.64 1.20
C ASP A 423 -9.71 14.35 2.46
N LEU A 424 -8.51 14.94 2.34
CA LEU A 424 -7.85 15.64 3.43
C LEU A 424 -8.68 16.82 3.94
N ASN A 425 -9.27 17.62 3.04
CA ASN A 425 -10.00 18.82 3.42
C ASN A 425 -11.27 18.48 4.22
N ALA A 426 -12.04 17.49 3.77
CA ALA A 426 -13.23 17.04 4.51
C ALA A 426 -12.85 16.41 5.87
N CYS A 427 -11.74 15.67 5.92
CA CYS A 427 -11.24 15.10 7.18
C CYS A 427 -10.84 16.21 8.17
N VAL A 428 -10.12 17.22 7.71
CA VAL A 428 -9.75 18.40 8.51
C VAL A 428 -11.00 19.11 9.00
N GLU A 429 -11.93 19.48 8.11
CA GLU A 429 -13.17 20.16 8.48
C GLU A 429 -13.95 19.38 9.56
N TRP A 430 -14.06 18.07 9.40
CA TRP A 430 -14.73 17.20 10.37
C TRP A 430 -14.01 17.17 11.73
N VAL A 431 -12.70 16.95 11.78
CA VAL A 431 -11.94 16.94 13.05
C VAL A 431 -12.07 18.29 13.78
N LEU A 432 -12.08 19.39 13.03
CA LEU A 432 -12.18 20.74 13.56
C LEU A 432 -13.58 21.06 14.11
N THR A 433 -14.63 20.50 13.52
CA THR A 433 -16.03 20.79 13.86
C THR A 433 -16.68 19.72 14.75
N SER A 434 -16.05 18.54 14.91
CA SER A 434 -16.60 17.42 15.66
C SER A 434 -16.97 17.83 17.10
N PRO A 435 -18.22 17.55 17.55
CA PRO A 435 -18.74 18.00 18.84
C PRO A 435 -18.26 17.16 20.05
N ASP A 436 -17.46 16.11 19.84
CA ASP A 436 -17.29 15.04 20.83
C ASP A 436 -16.30 15.30 21.97
N SER A 437 -16.21 14.28 22.86
CA SER A 437 -15.44 14.25 24.11
C SER A 437 -14.02 14.78 23.94
N LYS A 438 -13.56 15.56 24.93
CA LYS A 438 -12.25 16.23 24.90
C LYS A 438 -11.11 15.26 24.57
N ASP A 439 -11.17 14.04 25.08
CA ASP A 439 -10.09 13.06 24.94
C ASP A 439 -10.00 12.47 23.53
N LEU A 440 -11.13 12.09 22.92
CA LEU A 440 -11.10 11.62 21.54
C LEU A 440 -10.66 12.73 20.59
N ARG A 441 -11.16 13.96 20.81
CA ARG A 441 -10.77 15.11 20.01
C ARG A 441 -9.27 15.36 20.07
N ASN A 442 -8.65 15.31 21.26
CA ASN A 442 -7.20 15.44 21.41
C ASN A 442 -6.42 14.42 20.59
N LYS A 443 -6.92 13.17 20.54
CA LYS A 443 -6.31 12.08 19.77
C LYS A 443 -6.47 12.29 18.26
N LEU A 444 -7.64 12.73 17.81
CA LEU A 444 -7.90 13.04 16.39
C LEU A 444 -7.02 14.20 15.90
N TYR A 445 -6.89 15.27 16.69
CA TYR A 445 -5.96 16.37 16.41
C TYR A 445 -4.53 15.89 16.24
N HIS A 446 -4.09 14.99 17.14
CA HIS A 446 -2.76 14.40 17.08
C HIS A 446 -2.52 13.63 15.79
N THR A 447 -3.40 12.67 15.46
CA THR A 447 -3.26 11.88 14.22
C THR A 447 -3.34 12.75 12.98
N LEU A 448 -4.27 13.71 12.94
CA LEU A 448 -4.44 14.60 11.79
C LEU A 448 -3.22 15.50 11.57
N ALA A 449 -2.66 16.08 12.63
CA ALA A 449 -1.51 16.97 12.50
C ALA A 449 -0.29 16.25 11.93
N TRP A 450 0.01 15.03 12.40
CA TRP A 450 1.07 14.20 11.81
C TRP A 450 0.78 13.86 10.35
N LYS A 451 -0.48 13.58 10.02
CA LYS A 451 -0.85 13.26 8.65
C LYS A 451 -0.72 14.45 7.70
N LEU A 452 -1.00 15.65 8.18
CA LEU A 452 -0.80 16.90 7.45
C LEU A 452 0.69 17.14 7.20
N LEU A 453 1.52 16.93 8.22
CA LEU A 453 2.97 17.05 8.08
C LEU A 453 3.53 16.07 7.03
N ASP A 454 3.12 14.79 7.08
CA ASP A 454 3.48 13.78 6.07
C ASP A 454 3.08 14.16 4.63
N LYS A 455 2.06 15.02 4.49
CA LYS A 455 1.54 15.49 3.20
C LYS A 455 2.21 16.77 2.71
N GLY A 456 3.18 17.30 3.44
CA GLY A 456 3.84 18.55 3.10
C GLY A 456 2.98 19.78 3.41
N GLU A 457 2.09 19.71 4.41
CA GLU A 457 1.24 20.80 4.86
C GLU A 457 1.62 21.25 6.30
N PRO A 458 2.87 21.68 6.56
CA PRO A 458 3.40 21.94 7.90
C PRO A 458 2.67 23.07 8.65
N GLU A 459 2.25 24.15 7.98
CA GLU A 459 1.51 25.24 8.62
C GLU A 459 0.13 24.77 9.08
N LEU A 460 -0.56 23.99 8.25
CA LEU A 460 -1.87 23.44 8.60
C LEU A 460 -1.75 22.39 9.70
N ALA A 461 -0.70 21.57 9.69
CA ALA A 461 -0.37 20.65 10.78
C ALA A 461 -0.18 21.41 12.10
N PHE A 462 0.62 22.47 12.09
CA PHE A 462 0.87 23.31 13.25
C PHE A 462 -0.41 24.00 13.76
N GLN A 463 -1.20 24.61 12.88
CA GLN A 463 -2.50 25.20 13.22
C GLN A 463 -3.47 24.17 13.82
N THR A 464 -3.44 22.94 13.32
CA THR A 464 -4.20 21.81 13.86
C THR A 464 -3.73 21.46 15.28
N GLY A 465 -2.41 21.44 15.51
CA GLY A 465 -1.82 21.24 16.84
C GLY A 465 -2.21 22.32 17.85
N LEU A 466 -2.25 23.59 17.44
CA LEU A 466 -2.67 24.71 18.31
C LEU A 466 -4.11 24.57 18.82
N ARG A 467 -4.97 23.89 18.05
CA ARG A 467 -6.38 23.67 18.42
C ARG A 467 -6.57 22.52 19.40
N GLN A 468 -5.53 21.74 19.71
CA GLN A 468 -5.61 20.65 20.68
C GLN A 468 -5.87 21.20 22.10
N PRO A 469 -7.05 20.97 22.71
CA PRO A 469 -7.42 21.63 23.97
C PRO A 469 -6.57 21.23 25.18
N ILE A 470 -5.98 20.03 25.20
CA ILE A 470 -5.12 19.57 26.30
C ILE A 470 -3.83 18.97 25.74
N PRO A 471 -2.65 19.40 26.22
CA PRO A 471 -1.37 18.77 25.90
C PRO A 471 -1.38 17.27 26.23
N TYR A 472 -1.13 16.43 25.24
CA TYR A 472 -0.99 14.99 25.45
C TYR A 472 0.34 14.72 26.19
N HIS A 473 0.31 14.05 27.34
CA HIS A 473 1.48 13.82 28.21
C HIS A 473 2.20 15.09 28.74
N GLY A 474 1.52 16.23 28.79
CA GLY A 474 2.10 17.47 29.35
C GLY A 474 3.06 18.21 28.43
N PHE A 475 3.19 17.75 27.18
CA PHE A 475 3.83 18.46 26.08
C PHE A 475 2.76 18.76 25.03
N GLY A 476 2.72 20.00 24.54
CA GLY A 476 1.81 20.36 23.47
C GLY A 476 2.32 19.79 22.15
N LEU A 477 1.40 19.24 21.35
CA LEU A 477 1.68 18.72 20.02
C LEU A 477 2.40 19.73 19.13
N GLU A 478 2.13 21.03 19.30
CA GLU A 478 2.82 22.10 18.59
C GLU A 478 4.34 22.11 18.82
N GLY A 479 4.83 21.69 19.99
CA GLY A 479 6.27 21.61 20.26
C GLY A 479 6.94 20.44 19.54
N ASP A 480 6.26 19.29 19.45
CA ASP A 480 6.75 18.14 18.69
C ASP A 480 6.71 18.41 17.18
N LEU A 481 5.65 19.06 16.68
CA LEU A 481 5.56 19.47 15.27
C LEU A 481 6.66 20.45 14.91
N ILE A 482 6.96 21.45 15.75
CA ILE A 482 8.04 22.40 15.45
C ILE A 482 9.40 21.71 15.35
N ARG A 483 9.67 20.71 16.19
CA ARG A 483 10.91 19.93 16.09
C ARG A 483 11.03 19.25 14.73
N ASP A 484 9.97 18.59 14.30
CA ASP A 484 9.96 17.81 13.05
C ASP A 484 9.88 18.75 11.81
N ILE A 485 9.23 19.91 11.92
CA ILE A 485 9.30 20.96 10.90
C ILE A 485 10.72 21.52 10.83
N ALA A 486 11.41 21.74 11.96
CA ALA A 486 12.76 22.33 11.95
C ALA A 486 13.79 21.45 11.23
N SER A 487 13.68 20.12 11.34
CA SER A 487 14.59 19.22 10.62
C SER A 487 14.49 19.37 9.10
N ASP A 488 13.28 19.64 8.59
CA ASP A 488 13.01 19.70 7.16
C ASP A 488 13.08 21.15 6.64
N ASP A 489 12.37 22.08 7.30
CA ASP A 489 12.30 23.51 7.00
C ASP A 489 12.49 24.36 8.27
N LEU A 490 13.76 24.62 8.58
CA LEU A 490 14.15 25.48 9.71
C LEU A 490 13.60 26.91 9.61
N SER A 491 13.44 27.46 8.40
CA SER A 491 12.96 28.84 8.22
C SER A 491 11.51 28.95 8.64
N LEU A 492 10.68 28.00 8.19
CA LEU A 492 9.29 27.92 8.61
C LEU A 492 9.16 27.63 10.11
N ALA A 493 9.98 26.74 10.66
CA ALA A 493 9.97 26.47 12.11
C ALA A 493 10.23 27.73 12.93
N LEU A 494 11.20 28.57 12.52
CA LEU A 494 11.48 29.87 13.15
C LEU A 494 10.30 30.84 13.04
N GLU A 495 9.61 30.87 11.90
CA GLU A 495 8.40 31.70 11.71
C GLU A 495 7.25 31.25 12.62
N LEU A 496 7.03 29.95 12.77
CA LEU A 496 5.93 29.39 13.56
C LEU A 496 6.21 29.42 15.08
N LEU A 497 7.47 29.44 15.48
CA LEU A 497 7.90 29.34 16.88
C LEU A 497 7.24 30.35 17.85
N PRO A 498 7.04 31.64 17.51
CA PRO A 498 6.38 32.61 18.39
C PRO A 498 4.91 32.29 18.69
N ASN A 499 4.28 31.43 17.89
CA ASN A 499 2.89 31.03 18.04
C ASN A 499 2.70 29.83 18.98
N VAL A 500 3.79 29.21 19.46
CA VAL A 500 3.73 28.08 20.39
C VAL A 500 3.19 28.54 21.75
N ARG A 501 2.28 27.75 22.34
CA ARG A 501 1.70 28.06 23.66
C ARG A 501 2.79 28.17 24.72
N GLU A 502 2.71 29.24 25.51
CA GLU A 502 3.68 29.54 26.57
C GLU A 502 3.86 28.39 27.57
N GLY A 503 5.05 28.32 28.18
CA GLY A 503 5.40 27.36 29.21
C GLY A 503 6.30 26.24 28.70
N LYS A 504 6.07 24.99 29.17
CA LYS A 504 6.95 23.86 28.85
C LYS A 504 6.99 23.52 27.37
N THR A 505 5.87 23.68 26.65
CA THR A 505 5.82 23.41 25.22
C THR A 505 6.66 24.40 24.43
N GLN A 506 6.51 25.70 24.70
CA GLN A 506 7.36 26.75 24.12
C GLN A 506 8.83 26.47 24.38
N MET A 507 9.21 26.22 25.63
CA MET A 507 10.59 25.87 25.98
C MET A 507 11.14 24.69 25.16
N ASN A 508 10.35 23.63 24.98
CA ASN A 508 10.77 22.49 24.15
C ASN A 508 10.95 22.87 22.69
N ALA A 509 9.98 23.58 22.10
CA ALA A 509 10.02 24.00 20.72
C ALA A 509 11.27 24.86 20.43
N TYR A 510 11.56 25.81 21.33
CA TYR A 510 12.74 26.67 21.24
C TYR A 510 14.04 25.85 21.32
N VAL A 511 14.13 24.92 22.27
CA VAL A 511 15.31 24.04 22.40
C VAL A 511 15.49 23.19 21.14
N SER A 512 14.41 22.65 20.56
CA SER A 512 14.49 21.84 19.34
C SER A 512 14.96 22.64 18.12
N VAL A 513 14.44 23.86 17.91
CA VAL A 513 14.91 24.75 16.83
C VAL A 513 16.38 25.14 17.05
N ALA A 514 16.77 25.41 18.29
CA ALA A 514 18.15 25.75 18.65
C ALA A 514 19.13 24.59 18.45
N GLU A 515 18.72 23.36 18.77
CA GLU A 515 19.49 22.15 18.49
C GLU A 515 19.73 21.99 16.99
N GLU A 516 18.70 22.25 16.18
CA GLU A 516 18.83 22.19 14.72
C GLU A 516 19.73 23.30 14.16
N LEU A 517 19.63 24.53 14.67
CA LEU A 517 20.57 25.62 14.35
C LEU A 517 22.01 25.23 14.68
N LEU A 518 22.26 24.63 15.85
CA LEU A 518 23.60 24.15 16.24
C LEU A 518 24.10 23.04 15.32
N ASN A 519 23.24 22.11 14.91
CA ASN A 519 23.58 21.05 13.96
C ASN A 519 23.99 21.61 12.59
N ARG A 520 23.42 22.75 12.19
CA ARG A 520 23.76 23.49 10.97
C ARG A 520 24.93 24.46 11.14
N GLY A 521 25.53 24.54 12.33
CA GLY A 521 26.65 25.44 12.64
C GLY A 521 26.26 26.90 12.89
N GLN A 522 24.97 27.18 13.06
CA GLN A 522 24.41 28.50 13.32
C GLN A 522 24.37 28.81 14.82
N THR A 523 25.54 28.79 15.45
CA THR A 523 25.66 28.89 16.91
C THR A 523 25.15 30.21 17.48
N GLU A 524 25.47 31.34 16.86
CA GLU A 524 25.04 32.66 17.38
C GLU A 524 23.51 32.80 17.24
N ASP A 525 22.90 32.33 16.15
CA ASP A 525 21.44 32.31 15.97
C ASP A 525 20.76 31.46 17.06
N ALA A 526 21.32 30.30 17.40
CA ALA A 526 20.81 29.44 18.48
C ALA A 526 20.91 30.11 19.88
N ILE A 527 21.91 30.97 20.10
CA ILE A 527 22.04 31.74 21.33
C ILE A 527 20.98 32.84 21.36
N ASP A 528 20.91 33.62 20.29
CA ASP A 528 20.01 34.77 20.17
C ASP A 528 18.54 34.36 20.30
N LEU A 529 18.17 33.18 19.78
CA LEU A 529 16.83 32.60 19.93
C LEU A 529 16.39 32.46 21.40
N GLY A 530 17.34 32.19 22.31
CA GLY A 530 17.08 32.08 23.74
C GLY A 530 16.68 33.41 24.39
N THR A 531 16.99 34.54 23.76
CA THR A 531 16.69 35.88 24.28
C THR A 531 15.21 36.26 24.14
N ASP A 532 14.49 35.62 23.22
CA ASP A 532 13.05 35.82 22.98
C ASP A 532 12.18 35.16 24.06
N LEU A 533 12.75 34.22 24.84
CA LEU A 533 12.06 33.61 25.97
C LEU A 533 11.94 34.58 27.15
N LYS A 534 11.00 34.33 28.07
CA LYS A 534 10.90 35.10 29.31
C LYS A 534 12.18 34.92 30.15
N SER A 535 12.56 35.93 30.93
CA SER A 535 13.81 35.90 31.71
C SER A 535 13.95 34.70 32.65
N ASN A 536 12.84 34.18 33.17
CA ASN A 536 12.84 32.99 34.04
C ASN A 536 13.12 31.69 33.29
N ASP A 537 12.91 31.68 31.97
CA ASP A 537 13.06 30.54 31.09
C ASP A 537 14.46 30.47 30.47
N HIS A 538 15.17 31.61 30.36
CA HIS A 538 16.55 31.69 29.84
C HIS A 538 17.48 30.63 30.44
N TYR A 539 17.48 30.50 31.77
CA TYR A 539 18.34 29.53 32.44
C TYR A 539 18.05 28.09 32.00
N SER A 540 16.77 27.71 31.94
CA SER A 540 16.37 26.36 31.54
C SER A 540 16.67 26.07 30.07
N TYR A 541 16.49 27.07 29.20
CA TYR A 541 16.83 26.98 27.79
C TYR A 541 18.32 26.70 27.59
N TYR A 542 19.19 27.58 28.12
CA TYR A 542 20.63 27.42 27.94
C TYR A 542 21.18 26.18 28.65
N LEU A 543 20.61 25.80 29.80
CA LEU A 543 20.99 24.56 30.49
C LEU A 543 20.75 23.34 29.59
N ARG A 544 19.59 23.27 28.92
CA ARG A 544 19.26 22.15 28.02
C ARG A 544 20.11 22.18 26.76
N LEU A 545 20.34 23.37 26.19
CA LEU A 545 21.16 23.55 24.99
C LEU A 545 22.66 23.25 25.24
N SER A 546 23.12 23.35 26.49
CA SER A 546 24.55 23.20 26.80
C SER A 546 25.14 21.84 26.47
N TRP A 547 24.34 20.78 26.52
CA TRP A 547 24.78 19.44 26.16
C TRP A 547 25.00 19.29 24.65
N PRO A 548 23.99 19.48 23.78
CA PRO A 548 24.17 19.38 22.33
C PRO A 548 25.23 20.39 21.83
N TRP A 549 25.28 21.59 22.40
CA TRP A 549 26.30 22.58 22.05
C TRP A 549 27.71 22.14 22.46
N ALA A 550 27.91 21.53 23.63
CA ALA A 550 29.22 21.02 24.01
C ALA A 550 29.72 19.90 23.08
N GLN A 551 28.79 19.15 22.46
CA GLN A 551 29.11 18.12 21.48
C GLN A 551 29.50 18.71 20.13
N SER A 552 28.80 19.76 19.66
CA SER A 552 29.08 20.39 18.36
C SER A 552 30.25 21.39 18.40
N ASP A 553 30.30 22.26 19.41
CA ASP A 553 31.30 23.31 19.57
C ASP A 553 31.62 23.61 21.06
N PRO A 554 32.48 22.79 21.70
CA PRO A 554 32.85 23.01 23.09
C PRO A 554 33.61 24.32 23.34
N LYS A 555 34.29 24.88 22.32
CA LYS A 555 35.04 26.14 22.46
C LYS A 555 34.09 27.34 22.38
N GLY A 556 33.17 27.34 21.42
CA GLY A 556 32.12 28.36 21.30
C GLY A 556 31.27 28.43 22.55
N LEU A 557 30.88 27.28 23.11
CA LEU A 557 30.18 27.21 24.39
C LEU A 557 30.97 27.93 25.51
N ILE A 558 32.27 27.63 25.67
CA ILE A 558 33.15 28.30 26.66
C ILE A 558 33.25 29.81 26.42
N ASN A 559 33.32 30.24 25.16
CA ASN A 559 33.42 31.66 24.83
C ASN A 559 32.11 32.39 25.13
N ALA A 560 30.97 31.80 24.78
CA ALA A 560 29.66 32.35 25.09
C ALA A 560 29.44 32.49 26.60
N PHE A 561 29.87 31.50 27.39
CA PHE A 561 29.87 31.56 28.85
C PHE A 561 30.55 32.82 29.43
N GLN A 562 31.58 33.34 28.75
CA GLN A 562 32.30 34.55 29.19
C GLN A 562 31.56 35.85 28.85
N ARG A 563 30.64 35.81 27.87
CA ARG A 563 29.89 36.98 27.38
C ARG A 563 28.64 37.28 28.22
N PHE A 564 28.08 36.30 28.93
CA PHE A 564 26.87 36.52 29.73
C PHE A 564 27.13 37.34 31.00
N PRO A 565 26.52 38.53 31.14
CA PRO A 565 26.73 39.39 32.29
C PRO A 565 26.13 38.79 33.57
N GLY A 566 26.85 38.92 34.69
CA GLY A 566 26.33 38.57 36.03
C GLY A 566 26.57 37.15 36.52
N GLY A 567 27.37 36.33 35.83
CA GLY A 567 27.78 35.00 36.35
C GLY A 567 26.63 33.99 36.50
N GLN A 568 25.48 34.24 35.88
CA GLN A 568 24.27 33.41 35.95
C GLN A 568 24.48 31.98 35.42
N PHE A 569 25.53 31.76 34.66
CA PHE A 569 25.93 30.44 34.14
C PHE A 569 26.88 29.64 35.06
N VAL A 570 27.43 30.24 36.13
CA VAL A 570 28.32 29.53 37.07
C VAL A 570 27.61 28.34 37.75
N PRO A 571 26.32 28.42 38.15
CA PRO A 571 25.55 27.26 38.59
C PRO A 571 25.41 26.16 37.52
N MET A 572 25.33 26.54 36.24
CA MET A 572 25.22 25.62 35.09
C MET A 572 26.48 24.75 34.93
N LEU A 573 27.67 25.35 35.07
CA LEU A 573 28.95 24.62 35.08
C LEU A 573 29.07 23.68 36.28
N ARG A 574 28.47 24.03 37.43
CA ARG A 574 28.43 23.15 38.62
C ARG A 574 27.48 21.96 38.39
N ALA A 575 26.33 22.17 37.74
CA ALA A 575 25.41 21.11 37.36
C ALA A 575 26.00 20.16 36.30
N ASN A 576 26.65 20.68 35.25
CA ASN A 576 27.31 19.86 34.23
C ASN A 576 28.58 19.15 34.71
N ARG A 577 29.19 19.59 35.81
CA ARG A 577 30.27 18.87 36.48
C ARG A 577 29.83 17.49 36.99
N PHE A 578 28.55 17.35 37.35
CA PHE A 578 27.97 16.08 37.80
C PHE A 578 27.80 15.06 36.66
N PHE A 579 27.66 15.51 35.41
CA PHE A 579 27.42 14.65 34.24
C PHE A 579 28.72 14.20 33.51
N GLY A 580 29.91 14.42 34.08
CA GLY A 580 31.18 13.88 33.55
C GLY A 580 31.79 14.61 32.34
N ILE A 581 31.04 15.54 31.72
CA ILE A 581 31.40 16.35 30.53
C ILE A 581 32.66 17.20 30.75
N THR A 582 32.92 17.59 32.00
CA THR A 582 33.98 18.56 32.33
C THR A 582 35.38 17.96 32.48
N ARG A 583 35.55 16.63 32.59
CA ARG A 583 36.89 16.03 32.77
C ARG A 583 37.82 16.21 31.55
N PRO A 584 37.37 16.02 30.30
CA PRO A 584 38.20 16.27 29.11
C PRO A 584 38.37 17.78 28.81
N ILE A 585 37.36 18.59 29.13
CA ILE A 585 37.35 20.03 28.82
C ILE A 585 38.26 20.82 29.78
N ILE A 586 38.25 20.49 31.08
CA ILE A 586 39.08 21.17 32.10
C ILE A 586 40.57 20.82 31.95
N SER A 587 40.92 19.67 31.38
CA SER A 587 42.34 19.29 31.16
C SER A 587 43.00 20.06 30.00
N GLN A 588 42.22 20.63 29.08
CA GLN A 588 42.74 21.31 27.88
C GLN A 588 42.89 22.84 28.00
N THR A 589 42.29 23.49 29.01
CA THR A 589 42.38 24.97 29.14
C THR A 589 43.23 25.41 30.33
N ALA A 590 44.42 25.99 30.07
CA ALA A 590 45.31 26.58 31.08
C ALA A 590 44.65 27.74 31.88
N SER A 591 43.65 28.39 31.29
CA SER A 591 42.92 29.53 31.84
C SER A 591 42.11 29.19 33.11
N TYR A 592 41.65 27.94 33.26
CA TYR A 592 40.79 27.55 34.39
C TYR A 592 41.55 27.47 35.73
N LYS A 593 42.86 27.18 35.71
CA LYS A 593 43.72 27.19 36.91
C LYS A 593 43.91 28.61 37.47
N ARG A 594 43.79 29.65 36.63
CA ARG A 594 43.94 31.06 37.02
C ARG A 594 42.64 31.62 37.61
N TRP A 595 41.48 31.22 37.07
CA TRP A 595 40.16 31.62 37.59
C TRP A 595 39.86 31.05 38.99
N ARG A 596 40.37 29.88 39.35
CA ARG A 596 40.17 29.26 40.68
C ARG A 596 40.93 29.95 41.83
N ARG A 597 41.81 30.93 41.53
CA ARG A 597 42.62 31.66 42.52
C ARG A 597 42.08 33.05 42.86
N THR A 598 41.03 33.49 42.16
CA THR A 598 40.21 34.69 42.41
C THR A 598 38.82 34.24 42.76
#